data_AF-A0A840S2R7-F1
#
_entry.id   AF-A0A840S2R7-F1
#
_cell.length_a   1.000
_cell.length_b   1.000
_cell.length_c   1.000
_cell.angle_alpha   90.00
_cell.angle_beta   90.00
_cell.angle_gamma   90.00
#
_symmetry.space_group_name_H-M   'P 1'
#
loop_
_entity.id
_entity.type
_entity.pdbx_description
1 polymer ?
#
loop_
_entity_poly.entity_id
_entity_poly.type
_entity_poly.pdbx_seq_one_letter_code
_entity_poly.pdbx_strand_id
1 'polypeptide(L)'
;MRKSNLQSGFTIIELIVVIVILGILAATALPKFVDLGSDARNAAVQGVAGAAGSAMTVNYAGCSVTNHSTAGANAKKCRTVSSCASTGDVLQGGVPSGYTVAASGAAPAAGNGNDFQCSVAPSDGSASAVGFAAVTAGN
;
A
#
# COMPACT_ATOMS: atom_id res chain seq x y z
N MET A 1 -57.05 24.57 30.24
CA MET A 1 -56.63 23.21 30.60
C MET A 1 -55.28 22.91 29.95
N ARG A 2 -54.20 22.79 30.73
CA ARG A 2 -52.88 22.38 30.22
C ARG A 2 -52.81 20.86 30.23
N LYS A 3 -52.73 20.25 29.05
CA LYS A 3 -52.60 18.80 28.86
C LYS A 3 -51.21 18.41 29.37
N SER A 4 -51.14 17.75 30.53
CA SER A 4 -49.91 17.15 31.05
C SER A 4 -49.53 15.96 30.17
N ASN A 5 -48.42 16.08 29.45
CA ASN A 5 -47.86 14.95 28.69
C ASN A 5 -47.44 13.87 29.69
N LEU A 6 -48.07 12.69 29.62
CA LEU A 6 -47.63 11.52 30.36
C LEU A 6 -46.26 11.12 29.82
N GLN A 7 -45.22 11.35 30.61
CA GLN A 7 -43.88 10.85 30.30
C GLN A 7 -43.89 9.33 30.51
N SER A 8 -44.03 8.58 29.42
CA SER A 8 -43.89 7.12 29.43
C SER A 8 -42.42 6.79 29.72
N GLY A 9 -42.15 6.23 30.90
CA GLY A 9 -40.82 5.71 31.24
C GLY A 9 -40.50 4.46 30.41
N PHE A 10 -39.22 4.30 30.06
CA PHE A 10 -38.71 3.09 29.39
C PHE A 10 -38.68 1.92 30.37
N THR A 11 -39.11 0.73 29.95
CA THR A 11 -39.10 -0.44 30.83
C THR A 11 -37.68 -1.02 30.97
N ILE A 12 -37.37 -1.57 32.15
CA ILE A 12 -36.08 -2.23 32.36
C ILE A 12 -35.90 -3.42 31.40
N ILE A 13 -36.99 -4.12 31.06
CA ILE A 13 -36.95 -5.24 30.12
C ILE A 13 -36.60 -4.80 28.69
N GLU A 14 -37.08 -3.64 28.24
CA GLU A 14 -36.66 -3.09 26.93
C GLU A 14 -35.15 -2.79 26.93
N LEU A 15 -34.60 -2.26 28.03
CA LEU A 15 -33.17 -1.97 28.12
C LEU A 15 -32.35 -3.26 28.04
N ILE A 16 -32.79 -4.32 28.72
CA ILE A 16 -32.15 -5.64 28.70
C ILE A 16 -32.19 -6.25 27.30
N VAL A 17 -33.34 -6.20 26.62
CA VAL A 17 -33.47 -6.74 25.25
C VAL A 17 -32.54 -6.00 24.29
N VAL A 18 -32.43 -4.68 24.41
CA VAL A 18 -31.54 -3.88 23.54
C VAL A 18 -30.07 -4.29 23.72
N ILE A 19 -29.57 -4.40 24.95
CA ILE A 19 -28.17 -4.79 25.18
C ILE A 19 -27.89 -6.23 24.73
N VAL A 20 -28.88 -7.13 24.83
CA VAL A 20 -28.75 -8.51 24.33
C VAL A 20 -28.65 -8.52 22.80
N ILE A 21 -29.51 -7.77 22.11
CA ILE A 21 -29.46 -7.65 20.66
C ILE A 21 -28.13 -7.04 20.21
N LEU A 22 -27.69 -5.94 20.83
CA LEU A 22 -26.40 -5.33 20.55
C LEU A 22 -25.23 -6.29 20.82
N GLY A 23 -25.32 -7.11 21.86
CA GLY A 23 -24.33 -8.14 22.17
C GLY A 23 -24.20 -9.19 21.06
N ILE A 24 -25.31 -9.68 20.52
CA ILE A 24 -25.33 -10.67 19.42
C ILE A 24 -24.78 -10.04 18.13
N LEU A 25 -25.20 -8.82 17.80
CA LEU A 25 -24.70 -8.08 16.64
C LEU A 25 -23.19 -7.82 16.75
N ALA A 26 -22.71 -7.41 17.92
CA ALA A 26 -21.28 -7.20 18.14
C ALA A 26 -20.48 -8.51 18.02
N ALA A 27 -20.96 -9.60 18.63
CA ALA A 27 -20.28 -10.90 18.57
C ALA A 27 -20.12 -11.43 17.14
N THR A 28 -21.06 -11.13 16.25
CA THR A 28 -21.02 -11.57 14.85
C THR A 28 -20.31 -10.59 13.91
N ALA A 29 -20.38 -9.29 14.16
CA ALA A 29 -19.79 -8.26 13.31
C ALA A 29 -18.30 -8.00 13.58
N LEU A 30 -17.86 -8.09 14.84
CA LEU A 30 -16.47 -7.78 15.23
C LEU A 30 -15.41 -8.63 14.50
N PRO A 31 -15.55 -9.96 14.39
CA PRO A 31 -14.56 -10.77 13.68
C PRO A 31 -14.40 -10.33 12.22
N LYS A 32 -15.53 -10.09 11.53
CA LYS A 32 -15.54 -9.62 10.14
C LYS A 32 -14.91 -8.26 9.96
N PHE A 33 -15.13 -7.34 10.90
CA PHE A 33 -14.54 -6.01 10.84
C PHE A 33 -13.00 -6.05 10.96
N VAL A 34 -12.47 -6.95 11.81
CA VAL A 34 -11.01 -7.14 11.95
C VAL A 34 -10.41 -7.69 10.67
N ASP A 35 -11.03 -8.73 10.08
CA ASP A 35 -10.55 -9.35 8.83
C ASP A 35 -10.51 -8.33 7.67
N LEU A 36 -11.58 -7.52 7.52
CA LEU A 36 -11.64 -6.45 6.51
C LEU A 36 -10.54 -5.41 6.70
N GLY A 37 -10.17 -5.11 7.94
CA GLY A 37 -9.06 -4.21 8.25
C GLY A 37 -7.71 -4.76 7.77
N SER A 38 -7.43 -6.05 7.99
CA SER A 38 -6.22 -6.69 7.47
C SER A 38 -6.21 -6.77 5.95
N ASP A 39 -7.33 -7.12 5.34
CA ASP A 39 -7.45 -7.23 3.89
C ASP A 39 -7.25 -5.88 3.20
N ALA A 40 -7.83 -4.81 3.75
CA ALA A 40 -7.64 -3.45 3.24
C ALA A 40 -6.18 -3.02 3.26
N ARG A 41 -5.44 -3.35 4.34
CA ARG A 41 -4.00 -3.05 4.44
C ARG A 41 -3.18 -3.85 3.44
N ASN A 42 -3.46 -5.14 3.31
CA ASN A 42 -2.81 -6.00 2.31
C ASN A 42 -3.05 -5.47 0.89
N ALA A 43 -4.28 -5.09 0.55
CA ALA A 43 -4.63 -4.50 -0.74
C ALA A 43 -3.91 -3.17 -0.99
N ALA A 44 -3.77 -2.33 0.05
CA ALA A 44 -3.04 -1.07 -0.06
C ALA A 44 -1.54 -1.29 -0.36
N VAL A 45 -0.89 -2.21 0.35
CA VAL A 45 0.53 -2.57 0.07
C VAL A 45 0.69 -3.14 -1.33
N GLN A 46 -0.24 -4.01 -1.77
CA GLN A 46 -0.25 -4.53 -3.15
C GLN A 46 -0.40 -3.41 -4.19
N GLY A 47 -1.23 -2.41 -3.92
CA GLY A 47 -1.36 -1.23 -4.78
C GLY A 47 -0.06 -0.44 -4.92
N VAL A 48 0.65 -0.21 -3.81
CA VAL A 48 1.95 0.48 -3.83
C VAL A 48 3.01 -0.35 -4.57
N ALA A 49 3.08 -1.66 -4.31
CA ALA A 49 4.01 -2.55 -5.01
C ALA A 49 3.74 -2.62 -6.53
N GLY A 50 2.46 -2.67 -6.94
CA GLY A 50 2.07 -2.63 -8.34
C GLY A 50 2.43 -1.31 -9.02
N ALA A 51 2.24 -0.18 -8.33
CA ALA A 51 2.67 1.13 -8.82
C ALA A 51 4.20 1.21 -8.96
N ALA A 52 4.94 0.70 -7.97
CA ALA A 52 6.41 0.64 -8.00
C ALA A 52 6.93 -0.19 -9.18
N GLY A 53 6.43 -1.41 -9.36
CA GLY A 53 6.80 -2.26 -10.50
C GLY A 53 6.45 -1.62 -11.85
N SER A 54 5.29 -0.97 -11.96
CA SER A 54 4.90 -0.25 -13.17
C SER A 54 5.85 0.92 -13.46
N ALA A 55 6.23 1.69 -12.44
CA ALA A 55 7.16 2.80 -12.57
C ALA A 55 8.56 2.32 -13.02
N MET A 56 9.04 1.17 -12.52
CA MET A 56 10.30 0.56 -12.96
C MET A 56 10.27 0.23 -14.45
N THR A 57 9.21 -0.44 -14.92
CA THR A 57 9.06 -0.82 -16.34
C THR A 57 8.97 0.40 -17.25
N VAL A 58 8.22 1.43 -16.85
CA VAL A 58 8.10 2.69 -17.61
C VAL A 58 9.45 3.42 -17.64
N ASN A 59 10.18 3.45 -16.53
CA ASN A 59 11.51 4.05 -16.46
C ASN A 59 12.49 3.32 -17.39
N TYR A 60 12.51 1.99 -17.37
CA TYR A 60 13.35 1.19 -18.25
C TYR A 60 13.03 1.43 -19.73
N ALA A 61 11.75 1.44 -20.11
CA ALA A 61 11.35 1.77 -21.47
C ALA A 61 11.83 3.17 -21.88
N GLY A 62 11.73 4.15 -20.97
CA GLY A 62 12.27 5.50 -21.16
C GLY A 62 13.79 5.54 -21.29
N CYS A 63 14.51 4.70 -20.54
CA CYS A 63 15.95 4.53 -20.66
C CYS A 63 16.36 3.83 -21.96
N SER A 64 15.63 2.82 -22.43
CA SER A 64 15.97 2.12 -23.67
C SER A 64 15.94 3.05 -24.89
N VAL A 65 15.02 4.03 -24.92
CA VAL A 65 14.96 5.01 -26.02
C VAL A 65 16.02 6.11 -25.92
N THR A 66 16.63 6.30 -24.76
CA THR A 66 17.73 7.26 -24.55
C THR A 66 19.10 6.60 -24.53
N ASN A 67 19.19 5.32 -24.92
CA ASN A 67 20.40 4.50 -24.81
C ASN A 67 20.99 4.55 -23.38
N HIS A 68 20.11 4.44 -22.38
CA HIS A 68 20.41 4.49 -20.96
C HIS A 68 21.12 5.77 -20.49
N SER A 69 21.07 6.85 -21.28
CA SER A 69 21.58 8.15 -20.88
C SER A 69 20.63 8.82 -19.89
N THR A 70 21.14 9.21 -18.72
CA THR A 70 20.41 9.90 -17.64
C THR A 70 20.70 11.41 -17.59
N ALA A 71 21.57 11.92 -18.46
CA ALA A 71 22.03 13.30 -18.46
C ALA A 71 21.19 14.23 -19.34
N GLY A 72 21.25 15.53 -19.06
CA GLY A 72 20.66 16.58 -19.89
C GLY A 72 19.15 16.42 -20.11
N ALA A 73 18.72 16.51 -21.37
CA ALA A 73 17.30 16.38 -21.74
C ALA A 73 16.70 14.99 -21.43
N ASN A 74 17.53 13.98 -21.19
CA ASN A 74 17.10 12.62 -20.91
C ASN A 74 16.77 12.37 -19.43
N ALA A 75 17.17 13.27 -18.52
CA ALA A 75 16.98 13.11 -17.08
C ALA A 75 15.51 12.93 -16.66
N LYS A 76 14.55 13.41 -17.47
CA LYS A 76 13.10 13.23 -17.23
C LYS A 76 12.53 11.93 -17.81
N LYS A 77 13.28 11.26 -18.68
CA LYS A 77 12.88 10.02 -19.38
C LYS A 77 13.54 8.80 -18.78
N CYS A 78 14.78 8.96 -18.30
CA CYS A 78 15.59 7.89 -17.75
C CYS A 78 16.16 8.31 -16.39
N ARG A 79 15.97 7.47 -15.39
CA ARG A 79 16.60 7.59 -14.07
C ARG A 79 17.48 6.37 -13.85
N THR A 80 18.58 6.54 -13.13
CA THR A 80 19.42 5.40 -12.76
C THR A 80 18.66 4.53 -11.76
N VAL A 81 18.55 3.25 -12.09
CA VAL A 81 18.02 2.21 -11.21
C VAL A 81 19.11 1.15 -11.06
N SER A 82 19.72 1.12 -9.88
CA SER A 82 20.79 0.16 -9.55
C SER A 82 20.46 -0.69 -8.32
N SER A 83 19.39 -0.36 -7.61
CA SER A 83 18.90 -1.08 -6.44
C SER A 83 17.46 -0.69 -6.11
N CYS A 84 16.86 -1.37 -5.13
CA CYS A 84 15.50 -1.07 -4.66
C CYS A 84 15.37 0.32 -4.01
N ALA A 85 16.48 0.94 -3.59
CA ALA A 85 16.47 2.32 -3.07
C ALA A 85 16.04 3.33 -4.14
N SER A 86 16.31 3.05 -5.42
CA SER A 86 15.93 3.90 -6.56
C SER A 86 14.42 3.97 -6.81
N THR A 87 13.61 3.17 -6.10
CA THR A 87 12.15 3.15 -6.24
C THR A 87 11.52 4.51 -5.94
N GLY A 88 12.08 5.26 -4.99
CA GLY A 88 11.60 6.62 -4.68
C GLY A 88 11.86 7.62 -5.81
N ASP A 89 12.88 7.40 -6.63
CA ASP A 89 13.26 8.32 -7.71
C ASP A 89 12.42 8.10 -8.99
N VAL A 90 11.91 6.88 -9.18
CA VAL A 90 11.07 6.52 -10.33
C VAL A 90 9.58 6.71 -10.09
N LEU A 91 9.12 6.62 -8.83
CA LEU A 91 7.74 6.91 -8.47
C LEU A 91 7.50 8.42 -8.48
N GLN A 92 6.48 8.85 -9.22
CA GLN A 92 6.06 10.26 -9.18
C GLN A 92 5.54 10.61 -7.78
N GLY A 93 6.24 11.51 -7.08
CA GLY A 93 5.93 11.87 -5.69
C GLY A 93 6.63 11.00 -4.64
N GLY A 94 7.45 10.05 -5.06
CA GLY A 94 8.20 9.15 -4.18
C GLY A 94 7.37 7.99 -3.63
N VAL A 95 8.01 7.21 -2.76
CA VAL A 95 7.31 6.15 -2.01
C VAL A 95 6.35 6.83 -1.02
N PRO A 96 5.06 6.44 -0.98
CA PRO A 96 4.10 7.04 -0.04
C PRO A 96 4.56 6.93 1.41
N SER A 97 4.24 7.95 2.21
CA SER A 97 4.54 7.94 3.65
C SER A 97 3.92 6.73 4.33
N GLY A 98 4.66 6.09 5.24
CA GLY A 98 4.20 4.88 5.94
C GLY A 98 4.53 3.57 5.20
N TYR A 99 5.23 3.63 4.07
CA TYR A 99 5.75 2.47 3.37
C TYR A 99 7.27 2.54 3.26
N THR A 100 7.89 1.37 3.24
CA THR A 100 9.33 1.17 3.04
C THR A 100 9.55 0.25 1.87
N VAL A 101 10.67 0.45 1.17
CA VAL A 101 11.10 -0.42 0.08
C VAL A 101 12.41 -1.08 0.46
N ALA A 102 12.50 -2.39 0.26
CA ALA A 102 13.69 -3.18 0.55
C ALA A 102 14.03 -4.11 -0.61
N ALA A 103 15.26 -4.61 -0.63
CA ALA A 103 15.65 -5.69 -1.53
C ALA A 103 15.05 -7.02 -1.07
N SER A 104 14.55 -7.81 -2.01
CA SER A 104 14.02 -9.16 -1.77
C SER A 104 14.82 -10.18 -2.58
N GLY A 105 16.03 -10.50 -2.14
CA GLY A 105 16.89 -11.49 -2.79
C GLY A 105 18.26 -10.92 -3.18
N ALA A 106 18.86 -11.48 -4.23
CA ALA A 106 20.19 -11.10 -4.69
C ALA A 106 20.20 -9.67 -5.26
N ALA A 107 21.31 -8.97 -5.06
CA ALA A 107 21.55 -7.69 -5.71
C ALA A 107 21.56 -7.86 -7.23
N PRO A 108 21.10 -6.85 -8.00
CA PRO A 108 21.15 -6.92 -9.45
C PRO A 108 22.60 -6.99 -9.94
N ALA A 109 22.80 -7.68 -11.08
CA ALA A 109 24.05 -7.59 -11.81
C ALA A 109 24.27 -6.16 -12.33
N ALA A 110 25.53 -5.73 -12.40
CA ALA A 110 25.89 -4.45 -12.99
C ALA A 110 25.48 -4.39 -14.48
N GLY A 111 25.12 -3.20 -14.94
CA GLY A 111 24.65 -2.97 -16.30
C GLY A 111 23.15 -2.64 -16.37
N ASN A 112 22.59 -2.73 -17.57
CA ASN A 112 21.24 -2.33 -17.89
C ASN A 112 20.42 -3.55 -18.33
N GLY A 113 19.13 -3.60 -17.96
CA GLY A 113 18.22 -4.67 -18.37
C GLY A 113 18.30 -5.94 -17.52
N ASN A 114 19.01 -5.91 -16.39
CA ASN A 114 19.01 -6.99 -15.43
C ASN A 114 17.82 -6.85 -14.46
N ASP A 115 16.98 -7.88 -14.39
CA ASP A 115 15.87 -7.95 -13.45
C ASP A 115 16.35 -8.29 -12.03
N PHE A 116 15.71 -7.70 -11.03
CA PHE A 116 15.91 -7.99 -9.62
C PHE A 116 14.61 -7.80 -8.85
N GLN A 117 14.57 -8.31 -7.62
CA GLN A 117 13.36 -8.32 -6.81
C GLN A 117 13.47 -7.31 -5.67
N CYS A 118 12.41 -6.51 -5.53
CA CYS A 118 12.21 -5.58 -4.44
C CYS A 118 10.93 -5.93 -3.69
N SER A 119 10.76 -5.38 -2.49
CA SER A 119 9.53 -5.50 -1.73
C SER A 119 9.11 -4.17 -1.15
N VAL A 120 7.79 -3.98 -1.05
CA VAL A 120 7.18 -2.88 -0.30
C VAL A 120 6.55 -3.45 0.97
N ALA A 121 6.79 -2.81 2.11
CA ALA A 121 6.14 -3.15 3.37
C ALA A 121 5.69 -1.87 4.08
N PRO A 122 4.56 -1.89 4.82
CA PRO A 122 4.19 -0.77 5.65
C PRO A 122 5.16 -0.65 6.84
N SER A 123 5.54 0.57 7.19
CA SER A 123 6.58 0.86 8.20
C SER A 123 6.19 0.46 9.62
N ASP A 124 4.89 0.29 9.87
CA ASP A 124 4.32 -0.11 11.16
C ASP A 124 4.13 -1.64 11.29
N GLY A 125 4.52 -2.41 10.26
CA GLY A 125 4.36 -3.87 10.25
C GLY A 125 2.90 -4.35 10.18
N SER A 126 1.97 -3.48 9.80
CA SER A 126 0.53 -3.77 9.81
C SER A 126 0.05 -4.71 8.69
N ALA A 127 0.91 -5.04 7.73
CA ALA A 127 0.70 -6.02 6.67
C ALA A 127 2.04 -6.61 6.18
N SER A 128 1.96 -7.76 5.53
CA SER A 128 3.13 -8.45 4.98
C SER A 128 3.78 -7.68 3.84
N ALA A 129 5.09 -7.85 3.68
CA ALA A 129 5.82 -7.30 2.55
C ALA A 129 5.33 -7.92 1.23
N VAL A 130 5.12 -7.10 0.21
CA VAL A 130 4.71 -7.52 -1.13
C VAL A 130 5.85 -7.29 -2.11
N GLY A 131 6.23 -8.33 -2.84
CA GLY A 131 7.30 -8.28 -3.84
C GLY A 131 6.86 -7.60 -5.15
N PHE A 132 7.81 -6.95 -5.81
CA PHE A 132 7.68 -6.46 -7.18
C PHE A 132 9.02 -6.61 -7.92
N ALA A 133 8.93 -6.84 -9.23
CA ALA A 133 10.10 -6.89 -10.10
C ALA A 133 10.56 -5.46 -10.42
N ALA A 134 11.87 -5.25 -10.38
CA ALA A 134 12.53 -4.04 -10.83
C ALA A 134 13.59 -4.44 -11.86
N VAL A 135 13.97 -3.48 -12.72
CA VAL A 135 14.95 -3.70 -13.78
C VAL A 135 15.98 -2.59 -13.73
N THR A 136 17.24 -2.97 -13.87
CA THR A 136 18.35 -2.01 -13.86
C THR A 136 18.34 -1.13 -15.11
N ALA A 137 18.57 0.16 -14.92
CA ALA A 137 18.52 1.14 -16.00
C ALA A 137 19.42 2.35 -15.69
N GLY A 138 19.78 3.13 -16.71
CA GLY A 138 20.56 4.35 -16.53
C GLY A 138 21.98 4.18 -15.97
N ASN A 139 22.60 3.02 -16.18
CA ASN A 139 24.00 2.72 -15.86
C ASN A 139 24.93 2.93 -17.07
#